data_AF-A0A444TWL2-F1
#
_entry.id   AF-A0A444TWL2-F1
#
_cell.length_a   1.000
_cell.length_b   1.000
_cell.length_c   1.000
_cell.angle_alpha   90.00
_cell.angle_beta   90.00
_cell.angle_gamma   90.00
#
_symmetry.space_group_name_H-M   'P 1'
#
loop_
_entity.id
_entity.type
_entity.pdbx_description
1 polymer ?
#
loop_
_entity_poly.entity_id
_entity_poly.type
_entity_poly.pdbx_seq_one_letter_code
_entity_poly.pdbx_strand_id
1 'polypeptide(L)'
;MSLHPEAALLYKENAEVRMKSVEDYQAIVDAERNILYDKLEKIYKLGAKVVLSKLPIGDVATQFFPDRDQFCAGRVQEEDLMRTMTTCGGSIQTSVGSLTDDVLGQCALFEEVQVGGERYNFFPKSKTCTIILREGAEQFMEETERSLHDVIVIIRRAIKNDSVVAGGGAIEMELSRYLRDYSRTIPGKQQPRAVCGMVWM
;
A
#
# COMPACT_ATOMS: atom_id res chain seq x y z
N MET A 1 -51.79 -10.25 -13.77
CA MET A 1 -50.92 -9.10 -13.45
C MET A 1 -50.01 -9.54 -12.31
N SER A 2 -48.96 -10.25 -12.69
CA SER A 2 -47.97 -10.88 -11.82
C SER A 2 -46.98 -9.83 -11.34
N LEU A 3 -46.96 -9.55 -10.04
CA LEU A 3 -45.88 -8.82 -9.39
C LEU A 3 -44.97 -9.85 -8.73
N HIS A 4 -43.82 -10.10 -9.37
CA HIS A 4 -42.70 -10.76 -8.74
C HIS A 4 -42.06 -9.81 -7.71
N PRO A 5 -41.87 -10.20 -6.45
CA PRO A 5 -40.97 -9.52 -5.54
C PRO A 5 -39.59 -10.19 -5.60
N GLU A 6 -38.84 -9.92 -6.66
CA GLU A 6 -37.40 -10.22 -6.74
C GLU A 6 -36.64 -8.90 -6.87
N ALA A 7 -36.51 -8.16 -5.77
CA ALA A 7 -35.58 -7.04 -5.67
C ALA A 7 -35.30 -6.69 -4.20
N ALA A 8 -34.62 -7.57 -3.49
CA ALA A 8 -34.02 -7.24 -2.20
C ALA A 8 -32.82 -8.15 -1.92
N LEU A 9 -31.79 -8.05 -2.76
CA LEU A 9 -30.46 -8.56 -2.44
C LEU A 9 -29.49 -7.40 -2.65
N LEU A 10 -28.82 -6.97 -1.57
CA LEU A 10 -27.36 -6.86 -1.49
C LEU A 10 -26.89 -6.32 -0.10
N TYR A 11 -26.38 -7.27 0.71
CA TYR A 11 -25.35 -7.25 1.78
C TYR A 11 -25.46 -6.25 2.96
N LYS A 12 -25.53 -6.68 4.25
CA LYS A 12 -24.67 -7.66 4.95
C LYS A 12 -25.40 -8.23 6.21
N GLU A 13 -25.29 -9.54 6.42
CA GLU A 13 -25.75 -10.33 7.60
C GLU A 13 -27.27 -10.35 7.91
N ASN A 14 -28.00 -11.13 7.11
CA ASN A 14 -29.30 -11.79 7.37
C ASN A 14 -29.99 -11.52 8.73
N ALA A 15 -30.49 -10.30 8.94
CA ALA A 15 -31.54 -10.05 9.91
C ALA A 15 -32.89 -10.16 9.17
N GLU A 16 -33.68 -11.20 9.48
CA GLU A 16 -35.05 -11.29 8.99
C GLU A 16 -35.90 -10.21 9.67
N VAL A 17 -36.05 -9.06 9.01
CA VAL A 17 -36.93 -8.00 9.51
C VAL A 17 -38.37 -8.34 9.14
N ARG A 18 -39.13 -8.87 10.10
CA ARG A 18 -40.56 -9.17 9.92
C ARG A 18 -41.38 -7.91 10.13
N MET A 19 -41.96 -7.38 9.05
CA MET A 19 -42.75 -6.15 9.06
C MET A 19 -44.24 -6.46 9.06
N LYS A 20 -45.05 -5.67 9.79
CA LYS A 20 -46.50 -5.84 9.90
C LYS A 20 -47.29 -4.62 9.42
N SER A 21 -46.70 -3.42 9.41
CA SER A 21 -47.32 -2.17 8.92
C SER A 21 -46.44 -1.47 7.87
N VAL A 22 -47.06 -0.62 7.04
CA VAL A 22 -46.37 0.28 6.09
C VAL A 22 -45.60 1.38 6.83
N GLU A 23 -46.06 1.79 8.02
CA GLU A 23 -45.39 2.80 8.85
C GLU A 23 -44.05 2.30 9.38
N ASP A 24 -43.97 1.01 9.74
CA ASP A 24 -42.74 0.36 10.20
C ASP A 24 -41.67 0.35 9.10
N TYR A 25 -42.08 0.16 7.84
CA TYR A 25 -41.18 0.17 6.70
C TYR A 25 -40.48 1.52 6.54
N GLN A 26 -41.25 2.62 6.62
CA GLN A 26 -40.70 3.97 6.49
C GLN A 26 -39.74 4.29 7.64
N ALA A 27 -40.10 3.94 8.88
CA ALA A 27 -39.26 4.16 10.05
C ALA A 27 -37.91 3.42 9.97
N ILE A 28 -37.89 2.21 9.40
CA ILE A 28 -36.65 1.45 9.21
C ILE A 28 -35.74 2.11 8.18
N VAL A 29 -36.28 2.51 7.03
CA VAL A 29 -35.51 3.19 5.98
C VAL A 29 -34.89 4.48 6.50
N ASP A 30 -35.67 5.25 7.27
CA ASP A 30 -35.19 6.48 7.88
C ASP A 30 -34.15 6.20 8.99
N ALA A 31 -34.32 5.14 9.77
CA ALA A 31 -33.34 4.70 10.76
C ALA A 31 -32.01 4.27 10.12
N GLU A 32 -32.02 3.52 9.02
CA GLU A 32 -30.80 3.13 8.30
C GLU A 32 -30.03 4.35 7.78
N ARG A 33 -30.76 5.32 7.21
CA ARG A 33 -30.17 6.58 6.75
C ARG A 33 -29.57 7.37 7.91
N ASN A 34 -30.27 7.48 9.02
CA ASN A 34 -29.77 8.20 10.20
C ASN A 34 -28.49 7.55 10.75
N ILE A 35 -28.43 6.21 10.82
CA ILE A 35 -27.21 5.49 11.25
C ILE A 35 -26.02 5.79 10.33
N LEU A 36 -26.25 5.94 9.03
CA LEU A 36 -25.20 6.31 8.07
C LEU A 36 -24.74 7.75 8.31
N TYR A 37 -25.66 8.70 8.42
CA TYR A 37 -25.33 10.10 8.66
C TYR A 37 -24.62 10.31 10.01
N ASP A 38 -25.04 9.61 11.07
CA ASP A 38 -24.39 9.65 12.38
C ASP A 38 -22.91 9.23 12.30
N LYS A 39 -22.59 8.22 11.47
CA LYS A 39 -21.20 7.80 11.24
C LYS A 39 -20.41 8.86 10.49
N LEU A 40 -20.98 9.45 9.44
CA LEU A 40 -20.32 10.50 8.67
C LEU A 40 -20.10 11.77 9.51
N GLU A 41 -21.07 12.13 10.33
CA GLU A 41 -20.97 13.31 11.20
C GLU A 41 -19.91 13.14 12.29
N LYS A 42 -19.69 11.92 12.79
CA LYS A 42 -18.55 11.64 13.69
C LYS A 42 -17.21 11.96 13.02
N ILE A 43 -17.02 11.54 11.77
CA ILE A 43 -15.80 11.83 10.98
C ILE A 43 -15.64 13.34 10.78
N TYR A 44 -16.75 14.05 10.55
CA TYR A 44 -16.74 15.51 10.44
C TYR A 44 -16.37 16.20 11.76
N LYS A 45 -16.92 15.75 12.89
CA LYS A 45 -16.64 16.31 14.23
C LYS A 45 -15.18 16.15 14.65
N LEU A 46 -14.50 15.11 14.17
CA LEU A 46 -13.05 14.92 14.34
C LEU A 46 -12.19 15.90 13.54
N GLY A 47 -12.79 16.62 12.57
CA GLY A 47 -12.07 17.60 11.75
C GLY A 47 -11.14 17.00 10.69
N ALA A 48 -11.35 15.73 10.30
CA ALA A 48 -10.53 15.07 9.29
C ALA A 48 -10.78 15.65 7.88
N LYS A 49 -9.80 16.34 7.28
CA LYS A 49 -9.97 16.92 5.93
C LYS A 49 -9.86 15.91 4.79
N VAL A 50 -9.13 14.81 5.00
CA VAL A 50 -8.87 13.78 3.99
C VAL A 50 -9.25 12.43 4.58
N VAL A 51 -10.17 11.72 3.93
CA VAL A 51 -10.68 10.42 4.35
C VAL A 51 -10.27 9.36 3.32
N LEU A 52 -9.45 8.41 3.74
CA LEU A 52 -9.02 7.28 2.92
C LEU A 52 -9.62 5.99 3.46
N SER A 53 -10.19 5.17 2.58
CA SER A 53 -10.74 3.87 2.95
C SER A 53 -10.30 2.78 1.98
N LYS A 54 -9.94 1.61 2.53
CA LYS A 54 -9.73 0.39 1.74
C LYS A 54 -11.02 -0.09 1.09
N LEU A 55 -12.13 0.05 1.81
CA LEU A 55 -13.45 -0.35 1.31
C LEU A 55 -14.04 0.75 0.41
N PRO A 56 -14.94 0.40 -0.51
CA PRO A 56 -15.67 1.39 -1.28
C PRO A 56 -16.46 2.30 -0.36
N ILE A 57 -16.43 3.59 -0.65
CA ILE A 57 -17.27 4.60 -0.01
C ILE A 57 -18.58 4.66 -0.80
N GLY A 58 -19.72 4.69 -0.12
CA GLY A 58 -21.03 4.76 -0.77
C GLY A 58 -21.29 6.14 -1.37
N ASP A 59 -22.11 6.20 -2.41
CA ASP A 59 -22.35 7.43 -3.19
C ASP A 59 -22.89 8.60 -2.34
N VAL A 60 -23.75 8.28 -1.37
CA VAL A 60 -24.30 9.28 -0.42
C VAL A 60 -23.18 9.92 0.41
N ALA A 61 -22.19 9.13 0.83
CA ALA A 61 -21.05 9.64 1.57
C ALA A 61 -20.13 10.48 0.67
N THR A 62 -19.93 10.06 -0.58
CA THR A 62 -19.15 10.80 -1.58
C THR A 62 -19.75 12.18 -1.90
N GLN A 63 -21.07 12.37 -1.73
CA GLN A 63 -21.72 13.68 -1.82
C GLN A 63 -21.60 14.48 -0.51
N PHE A 64 -21.68 13.80 0.64
CA PHE A 64 -21.64 14.44 1.95
C PHE A 64 -20.31 15.11 2.30
N PHE A 65 -19.18 14.52 1.86
CA PHE A 65 -17.83 15.01 2.17
C PHE A 65 -17.48 16.32 1.42
N PRO A 66 -17.69 16.44 0.10
CA PRO A 66 -17.44 17.69 -0.63
C PRO A 66 -18.30 18.85 -0.16
N ASP A 67 -19.56 18.62 0.23
CA ASP A 67 -20.44 19.66 0.80
C ASP A 67 -19.87 20.31 2.07
N ARG A 68 -18.87 19.67 2.70
CA ARG A 68 -18.20 20.09 3.93
C ARG A 68 -16.70 20.33 3.74
N ASP A 69 -16.25 20.51 2.50
CA ASP A 69 -14.83 20.71 2.14
C ASP A 69 -13.90 19.57 2.61
N GLN A 70 -14.41 18.33 2.67
CA GLN A 70 -13.64 17.12 2.96
C GLN A 70 -13.39 16.31 1.68
N PHE A 71 -12.15 15.86 1.49
CA PHE A 71 -11.78 14.96 0.41
C PHE A 71 -11.96 13.51 0.84
N CYS A 72 -12.54 12.68 -0.03
CA CYS A 72 -12.68 11.25 0.22
C CYS A 72 -12.17 10.42 -0.96
N ALA A 73 -11.40 9.36 -0.65
CA ALA A 73 -11.03 8.33 -1.62
C ALA A 73 -11.31 6.93 -1.05
N GLY A 74 -12.10 6.17 -1.79
CA GLY A 74 -12.38 4.76 -1.50
C GLY A 74 -11.53 3.83 -2.36
N ARG A 75 -11.54 2.54 -2.02
CA ARG A 75 -10.79 1.48 -2.73
C ARG A 75 -9.27 1.70 -2.75
N VAL A 76 -8.74 2.29 -1.69
CA VAL A 76 -7.29 2.46 -1.52
C VAL A 76 -6.63 1.11 -1.24
N GLN A 77 -5.50 0.82 -1.88
CA GLN A 77 -4.76 -0.41 -1.60
C GLN A 77 -4.20 -0.40 -0.17
N GLU A 78 -4.10 -1.59 0.44
CA GLU A 78 -3.64 -1.70 1.83
C GLU A 78 -2.18 -1.23 1.99
N GLU A 79 -1.35 -1.48 0.97
CA GLU A 79 0.04 -1.03 0.95
C GLU A 79 0.15 0.50 0.99
N ASP A 80 -0.71 1.21 0.25
CA ASP A 80 -0.76 2.68 0.25
C ASP A 80 -1.26 3.26 1.57
N LEU A 81 -2.19 2.56 2.23
CA LEU A 81 -2.61 2.90 3.60
C LEU A 81 -1.44 2.79 4.59
N MET A 82 -0.62 1.74 4.50
CA MET A 82 0.58 1.60 5.36
C MET A 82 1.64 2.68 5.05
N ARG A 83 1.81 3.06 3.78
CA ARG A 83 2.70 4.15 3.37
C ARG A 83 2.21 5.49 3.91
N THR A 84 0.91 5.74 3.84
CA THR A 84 0.28 6.96 4.38
C THR A 84 0.38 7.00 5.90
N MET A 85 0.19 5.87 6.57
CA MET A 85 0.38 5.71 8.02
C MET A 85 1.79 6.12 8.44
N THR A 86 2.81 5.64 7.72
CA THR A 86 4.23 5.96 7.98
C THR A 86 4.56 7.43 7.66
N THR A 87 3.89 7.99 6.65
CA THR A 87 4.06 9.38 6.20
C THR A 87 3.47 10.38 7.18
N CYS A 88 2.19 10.24 7.48
CA CYS A 88 1.41 11.21 8.25
C CYS A 88 1.44 10.92 9.77
N GLY A 89 1.94 9.75 10.17
CA GLY A 89 2.01 9.33 11.57
C GLY A 89 0.68 8.93 12.20
N GLY A 90 -0.38 8.75 11.40
CA GLY A 90 -1.68 8.28 11.88
C GLY A 90 -1.71 6.76 12.10
N SER A 91 -2.86 6.23 12.53
CA SER A 91 -3.11 4.78 12.60
C SER A 91 -4.32 4.40 11.76
N ILE A 92 -4.28 3.23 11.14
CA ILE A 92 -5.42 2.67 10.41
C ILE A 92 -6.50 2.26 11.42
N GLN A 93 -7.75 2.61 11.15
CA GLN A 93 -8.90 2.28 12.00
C GLN A 93 -9.98 1.57 11.20
N THR A 94 -10.55 0.53 11.80
CA THR A 94 -11.65 -0.24 11.20
C THR A 94 -13.02 0.32 11.60
N SER A 95 -13.10 0.98 12.76
CA SER A 95 -14.35 1.44 13.36
C SER A 95 -14.39 2.96 13.44
N VAL A 96 -15.54 3.53 13.06
CA VAL A 96 -15.78 4.99 13.13
C VAL A 96 -16.06 5.46 14.56
N GLY A 97 -16.47 4.55 15.45
CA GLY A 97 -16.82 4.89 16.84
C GLY A 97 -15.63 5.09 17.78
N SER A 98 -14.45 4.57 17.42
CA SER A 98 -13.24 4.62 18.25
C SER A 98 -12.20 5.61 17.72
N LEU A 99 -12.62 6.57 16.90
CA LEU A 99 -11.74 7.59 16.36
C LEU A 99 -11.43 8.62 17.45
N THR A 100 -10.15 8.79 17.76
CA THR A 100 -9.61 9.84 18.62
C THR A 100 -8.69 10.72 17.81
N ASP A 101 -8.48 11.96 18.26
CA ASP A 101 -7.63 12.93 17.56
C ASP A 101 -6.17 12.44 17.43
N ASP A 102 -5.71 11.64 18.39
CA ASP A 102 -4.36 11.05 18.41
C ASP A 102 -4.09 10.10 17.23
N VAL A 103 -5.14 9.56 16.62
CA VAL A 103 -5.04 8.60 15.51
C VAL A 103 -4.94 9.32 14.16
N LEU A 104 -5.31 10.59 14.10
CA LEU A 104 -5.31 11.35 12.85
C LEU A 104 -3.88 11.69 12.44
N GLY A 105 -3.55 11.33 11.20
CA GLY A 105 -2.30 11.75 10.59
C GLY A 105 -2.37 13.22 10.16
N GLN A 106 -1.25 13.93 10.29
CA GLN A 106 -1.13 15.31 9.83
C GLN A 106 -0.18 15.39 8.63
N CYS A 107 -0.58 16.18 7.63
CA CYS A 107 0.25 16.50 6.47
C CYS A 107 0.21 18.00 6.22
N ALA A 108 1.33 18.58 5.80
CA ALA A 108 1.44 20.01 5.56
C ALA A 108 0.73 20.45 4.28
N LEU A 109 0.72 19.59 3.26
CA LEU A 109 0.19 19.89 1.94
C LEU A 109 -0.43 18.63 1.36
N PHE A 110 -1.60 18.78 0.74
CA PHE A 110 -2.30 17.73 0.03
C PHE A 110 -2.71 18.29 -1.32
N GLU A 111 -2.31 17.62 -2.40
CA GLU A 111 -2.57 18.05 -3.77
C GLU A 111 -3.05 16.87 -4.61
N GLU A 112 -4.15 17.05 -5.33
CA GLU A 112 -4.58 16.12 -6.38
C GLU A 112 -4.01 16.64 -7.71
N VAL A 113 -3.12 15.86 -8.34
CA VAL A 113 -2.52 16.22 -9.63
C VAL A 113 -2.84 15.15 -10.65
N GLN A 114 -3.27 15.58 -11.83
CA GLN A 114 -3.52 14.69 -12.95
C GLN A 114 -2.24 14.42 -13.73
N VAL A 115 -1.87 13.15 -13.84
CA VAL A 115 -0.67 12.69 -14.57
C VAL A 115 -1.09 11.61 -15.56
N GLY A 116 -0.90 11.85 -16.86
CA GLY A 116 -1.18 10.85 -17.89
C GLY A 116 -2.67 10.50 -18.08
N GLY A 117 -3.57 11.34 -17.58
CA GLY A 117 -5.03 11.12 -17.62
C GLY A 117 -5.60 10.58 -16.31
N GLU A 118 -4.76 9.97 -15.48
CA GLU A 118 -5.13 9.49 -14.14
C GLU A 118 -4.91 10.57 -13.08
N ARG A 119 -5.70 10.53 -12.00
CA ARG A 119 -5.58 11.47 -10.89
C ARG A 119 -4.84 10.82 -9.74
N TYR A 120 -3.78 11.49 -9.29
CA TYR A 120 -2.94 11.04 -8.20
C TYR A 120 -3.05 11.99 -7.02
N ASN A 121 -3.13 11.42 -5.83
CA ASN A 121 -3.18 12.16 -4.56
C ASN A 121 -1.76 12.23 -3.98
N PHE A 122 -1.19 13.43 -3.93
CA PHE A 122 0.15 13.68 -3.44
C PHE A 122 0.12 14.15 -1.98
N PHE A 123 0.97 13.51 -1.18
CA PHE A 123 1.29 13.91 0.20
C PHE A 123 2.77 14.33 0.27
N PRO A 124 3.13 15.53 -0.22
CA PRO A 124 4.53 15.97 -0.25
C PRO A 124 5.06 16.26 1.15
N LYS A 125 6.31 15.84 1.38
CA LYS A 125 7.11 15.89 2.64
C LYS A 125 6.82 14.77 3.63
N SER A 126 7.48 13.64 3.45
CA SER A 126 7.48 12.58 4.45
C SER A 126 8.77 11.75 4.47
N LYS A 127 8.84 10.80 5.41
CA LYS A 127 9.93 9.82 5.53
C LYS A 127 9.91 8.80 4.39
N THR A 128 8.79 8.62 3.70
CA THR A 128 8.66 7.67 2.59
C THR A 128 8.66 8.40 1.27
N CYS A 129 9.36 7.85 0.29
CA CYS A 129 9.40 8.40 -1.06
C CYS A 129 8.67 7.45 -2.01
N THR A 130 7.81 8.01 -2.87
CA THR A 130 7.20 7.30 -3.99
C THR A 130 7.70 7.93 -5.28
N ILE A 131 8.21 7.11 -6.20
CA ILE A 131 8.69 7.56 -7.51
C ILE A 131 7.62 7.17 -8.53
N ILE A 132 7.11 8.15 -9.27
CA ILE A 132 6.16 7.90 -10.36
C ILE A 132 6.97 7.80 -11.64
N LEU A 133 6.94 6.61 -12.26
CA LEU A 133 7.58 6.34 -13.53
C LEU A 133 6.60 6.59 -14.67
N ARG A 134 7.12 7.04 -15.82
CA ARG A 134 6.34 7.23 -17.04
C ARG A 134 7.17 6.79 -18.22
N GLU A 135 6.71 5.77 -18.92
CA GLU A 135 7.33 5.26 -20.15
C GLU A 135 6.26 5.10 -21.23
N GLY A 136 6.70 5.07 -22.49
CA GLY A 136 5.82 4.93 -23.65
C GLY A 136 5.30 3.51 -23.90
N ALA A 137 5.92 2.48 -23.31
CA ALA A 137 5.46 1.10 -23.41
C ALA A 137 5.60 0.36 -22.08
N GLU A 138 4.64 -0.52 -21.77
CA GLU A 138 4.58 -1.26 -20.50
C GLU A 138 5.82 -2.14 -20.27
N GLN A 139 6.38 -2.73 -21.32
CA GLN A 139 7.59 -3.55 -21.22
C GLN A 139 8.81 -2.76 -20.70
N PHE A 140 8.91 -1.48 -21.04
CA PHE A 140 9.98 -0.61 -20.55
C PHE A 140 9.73 -0.15 -19.11
N MET A 141 8.46 -0.04 -18.68
CA MET A 141 8.11 0.27 -17.30
C MET A 141 8.62 -0.80 -16.35
N GLU A 142 8.34 -2.07 -16.63
CA GLU A 142 8.75 -3.18 -15.77
C GLU A 142 10.28 -3.27 -15.66
N GLU A 143 11.00 -3.06 -16.76
CA GLU A 143 12.46 -3.09 -16.76
C GLU A 143 13.07 -1.90 -15.99
N THR A 144 12.46 -0.71 -16.12
CA THR A 144 12.88 0.50 -15.40
C THR A 144 12.62 0.37 -13.90
N GLU A 145 11.47 -0.19 -13.50
CA GLU A 145 11.16 -0.48 -12.10
C GLU A 145 12.17 -1.44 -11.49
N ARG A 146 12.49 -2.55 -12.18
CA ARG A 146 13.50 -3.51 -11.73
C ARG A 146 14.88 -2.88 -11.61
N SER A 147 15.28 -2.11 -12.62
CA SER A 147 16.57 -1.40 -12.64
C SER A 147 16.70 -0.43 -11.46
N LEU A 148 15.66 0.34 -11.16
CA LEU A 148 15.66 1.27 -10.02
C LEU A 148 15.65 0.54 -8.68
N HIS A 149 14.87 -0.54 -8.58
CA HIS A 149 14.84 -1.37 -7.38
C HIS A 149 16.22 -1.92 -7.04
N ASP A 150 16.95 -2.45 -8.03
CA ASP A 150 18.30 -2.98 -7.85
C ASP A 150 19.28 -1.92 -7.36
N VAL A 151 19.23 -0.71 -7.95
CA VAL A 151 20.05 0.43 -7.51
C VAL A 151 19.75 0.79 -6.05
N ILE A 152 18.48 0.89 -5.67
CA ILE A 152 18.08 1.22 -4.29
C ILE A 152 18.57 0.15 -3.31
N VAL A 153 18.46 -1.13 -3.67
CA VAL A 153 18.92 -2.23 -2.81
C VAL A 153 20.45 -2.20 -2.65
N ILE A 154 21.20 -1.93 -3.72
CA ILE A 154 22.66 -1.81 -3.66
C ILE A 154 23.08 -0.65 -2.77
N ILE A 155 22.50 0.55 -2.97
CA ILE A 155 22.81 1.73 -2.14
C ILE A 155 22.47 1.44 -0.67
N ARG A 156 21.32 0.81 -0.40
CA ARG A 156 20.94 0.43 0.96
C ARG A 156 21.92 -0.55 1.59
N ARG A 157 22.49 -1.49 0.83
CA ARG A 157 23.51 -2.43 1.32
C ARG A 157 24.85 -1.72 1.56
N ALA A 158 25.24 -0.83 0.66
CA ALA A 158 26.46 -0.04 0.78
C ALA A 158 26.45 0.89 2.01
N ILE A 159 25.30 1.46 2.35
CA ILE A 159 25.15 2.29 3.57
C ILE A 159 25.21 1.44 4.85
N LYS A 160 24.76 0.19 4.81
CA LYS A 160 24.76 -0.69 5.99
C LYS A 160 26.12 -1.31 6.28
N ASN A 161 26.89 -1.60 5.23
CA ASN A 161 28.18 -2.29 5.32
C ASN A 161 29.25 -1.47 4.59
N ASP A 162 30.24 -0.97 5.33
CA ASP A 162 31.34 -0.17 4.76
C ASP A 162 32.36 -1.02 3.98
N SER A 163 32.38 -2.35 4.20
CA SER A 163 33.29 -3.27 3.50
C SER A 163 32.72 -3.64 2.13
N VAL A 164 33.23 -2.99 1.08
CA VAL A 164 32.85 -3.27 -0.32
C VAL A 164 34.01 -4.00 -1.01
N VAL A 165 33.68 -5.02 -1.79
CA VAL A 165 34.65 -5.78 -2.61
C VAL A 165 34.40 -5.54 -4.09
N ALA A 166 35.42 -5.79 -4.92
CA ALA A 166 35.27 -5.75 -6.37
C ALA A 166 34.27 -6.82 -6.85
N GLY A 167 33.39 -6.46 -7.78
CA GLY A 167 32.43 -7.40 -8.39
C GLY A 167 32.97 -8.03 -9.68
N GLY A 168 32.06 -8.61 -10.46
CA GLY A 168 32.35 -9.05 -11.83
C GLY A 168 33.33 -10.23 -11.94
N GLY A 169 33.37 -11.14 -10.96
CA GLY A 169 34.28 -12.28 -11.00
C GLY A 169 35.68 -12.01 -10.43
N ALA A 170 36.02 -10.76 -10.07
CA ALA A 170 37.37 -10.40 -9.67
C ALA A 170 37.83 -11.11 -8.38
N ILE A 171 36.93 -11.21 -7.40
CA ILE A 171 37.20 -11.90 -6.13
C ILE A 171 37.27 -13.42 -6.35
N GLU A 172 36.42 -13.97 -7.22
CA GLU A 172 36.43 -15.38 -7.59
C GLU A 172 37.74 -15.78 -8.27
N MET A 173 38.29 -14.91 -9.13
CA MET A 173 39.60 -15.12 -9.76
C MET A 173 40.74 -15.08 -8.75
N GLU A 174 40.73 -14.11 -7.84
CA GLU A 174 41.77 -13.97 -6.82
C GLU A 174 41.71 -15.11 -5.80
N LEU A 175 40.51 -15.52 -5.37
CA LEU A 175 40.31 -16.70 -4.53
C LEU A 175 40.79 -17.97 -5.23
N SER A 176 40.50 -18.12 -6.52
CA SER A 176 40.97 -19.27 -7.31
C SER A 176 42.50 -19.33 -7.36
N ARG A 177 43.17 -18.18 -7.54
CA ARG A 177 44.64 -18.09 -7.50
C ARG A 177 45.17 -18.45 -6.11
N TYR A 178 44.63 -17.84 -5.07
CA TYR A 178 45.04 -18.06 -3.69
C TYR A 178 44.89 -19.53 -3.28
N LEU A 179 43.76 -20.16 -3.61
CA LEU A 179 43.50 -21.57 -3.33
C LEU A 179 44.43 -22.51 -4.11
N ARG A 180 44.78 -22.18 -5.36
CA ARG A 180 45.78 -22.95 -6.13
C ARG A 180 47.15 -22.88 -5.48
N ASP A 181 47.58 -21.70 -5.04
CA ASP A 181 48.87 -21.52 -4.37
C ASP A 181 48.89 -22.26 -3.03
N TYR A 182 47.80 -22.17 -2.25
CA TYR A 182 47.64 -22.91 -1.01
C TYR A 182 47.66 -24.43 -1.23
N SER A 183 46.99 -24.93 -2.28
CA SER A 183 46.97 -26.37 -2.59
C SER A 183 48.36 -26.95 -2.84
N ARG A 184 49.31 -26.15 -3.36
CA ARG A 184 50.70 -26.56 -3.58
C ARG A 184 51.46 -26.80 -2.28
N THR A 185 51.04 -26.17 -1.18
CA THR A 185 51.67 -26.34 0.14
C THR A 185 51.23 -27.61 0.86
N ILE A 186 50.16 -28.26 0.40
CA ILE A 186 49.63 -29.49 1.00
C ILE A 186 50.13 -30.71 0.20
N PRO A 187 51.01 -31.55 0.76
CA PRO A 187 51.44 -32.77 0.09
C PRO A 187 50.36 -33.86 0.17
N GLY A 188 50.12 -34.58 -0.94
CA GLY A 188 49.30 -35.80 -0.97
C GLY A 188 48.05 -35.75 -1.85
N LYS A 189 47.16 -36.76 -1.74
CA LYS A 189 45.96 -36.94 -2.58
C LYS A 189 44.89 -35.83 -2.46
N GLN A 190 45.07 -34.86 -1.57
CA GLN A 190 44.18 -33.70 -1.42
C GLN A 190 44.47 -32.58 -2.44
N GLN A 191 45.64 -32.60 -3.08
CA GLN A 191 46.10 -31.57 -4.02
C GLN A 191 45.15 -31.33 -5.23
N PRO A 192 44.67 -32.35 -5.97
CA PRO A 192 43.77 -32.12 -7.11
C PRO A 192 42.30 -31.91 -6.70
N ARG A 193 41.88 -32.33 -5.50
CA ARG A 193 40.48 -32.23 -5.03
C ARG A 193 40.09 -30.81 -4.62
N ALA A 194 41.05 -30.03 -4.09
CA ALA A 194 40.82 -28.64 -3.70
C ALA A 194 40.57 -27.69 -4.89
N VAL A 195 41.11 -28.01 -6.07
CA VAL A 195 41.04 -27.15 -7.26
C VAL A 195 39.83 -27.48 -8.15
N CYS A 196 39.43 -28.75 -8.21
CA CYS A 196 38.35 -29.20 -9.11
C CYS A 196 36.94 -29.06 -8.50
N GLY A 197 36.81 -29.08 -7.17
CA GLY A 197 35.51 -29.09 -6.49
C GLY A 197 34.72 -27.78 -6.50
N MET A 198 35.33 -26.64 -6.81
CA MET A 198 34.67 -25.31 -6.74
C MET A 198 34.44 -24.63 -8.08
N VAL A 199 34.97 -25.17 -9.19
CA VAL A 199 34.71 -24.61 -10.54
C VAL A 199 33.31 -24.98 -11.06
N TRP A 200 32.63 -25.92 -10.39
CA TRP A 200 31.33 -26.48 -10.80
C TRP A 200 30.25 -26.38 -9.70
N MET A 201 30.33 -25.39 -8.81
CA MET A 201 29.27 -25.05 -7.86
C MET A 201 28.97 -23.57 -7.88
#